data_AF-A0A7D9K983-F1
#
_entry.id   AF-A0A7D9K983-F1
#
_cell.length_a   1.000
_cell.length_b   1.000
_cell.length_c   1.000
_cell.angle_alpha   90.00
_cell.angle_beta   90.00
_cell.angle_gamma   90.00
#
_symmetry.space_group_name_H-M   'P 1'
#
loop_
_entity.id
_entity.type
_entity.pdbx_description
1 polymer ?
#
loop_
_entity_poly.entity_id
_entity_poly.type
_entity_poly.pdbx_seq_one_letter_code
_entity_poly.pdbx_strand_id
1 'polypeptide(L)'
;VNLTFLVQDTKNGSATLSPNIQLCRCVNGECFVPEATSEQEAAIENTFLVMSCNCLFGYTGEFCGEVRDFCAGELTPPCNPLVTCANSAAGFMCGNCPNGYEGNGQICSDIDECQGSQTVCDQVCTNTVSSYFCGCNDGFSLDSDERTCS
;
A
#
# COMPACT_ATOMS: atom_id res chain seq x y z
N VAL A 1 11.39 32.53 8.30
CA VAL A 1 12.24 33.68 8.72
C VAL A 1 12.23 34.63 7.55
N ASN A 2 11.81 35.88 7.69
CA ASN A 2 11.92 36.87 6.61
C ASN A 2 13.23 37.61 6.84
N LEU A 3 14.17 37.39 5.93
CA LEU A 3 15.46 38.04 5.95
C LEU A 3 15.29 39.38 5.24
N THR A 4 15.77 40.45 5.85
CA THR A 4 15.85 41.76 5.21
C THR A 4 17.29 42.21 5.31
N PHE A 5 17.88 42.46 4.16
CA PHE A 5 19.26 42.89 4.01
C PHE A 5 19.26 44.39 3.83
N LEU A 6 19.73 45.11 4.84
CA LEU A 6 20.01 46.54 4.73
C LEU A 6 21.47 46.71 4.29
N VAL A 7 21.68 47.39 3.17
CA VAL A 7 22.99 47.73 2.63
C VAL A 7 23.16 49.24 2.77
N GLN A 8 24.22 49.68 3.43
CA GLN A 8 24.54 51.10 3.63
C GLN A 8 25.97 51.38 3.15
N ASP A 9 26.19 52.51 2.48
CA ASP A 9 27.51 52.95 2.02
C ASP A 9 28.16 53.99 2.98
N THR A 10 29.45 54.26 2.77
CA THR A 10 30.22 55.21 3.57
C THR A 10 29.85 56.68 3.35
N LYS A 11 28.93 56.95 2.41
CA LYS A 11 28.33 58.25 2.10
C LYS A 11 26.85 58.30 2.51
N ASN A 12 26.40 57.40 3.37
CA ASN A 12 25.02 57.27 3.85
C ASN A 12 23.96 56.87 2.80
N GLY A 13 24.34 56.40 1.62
CA GLY A 13 23.41 55.75 0.68
C GLY A 13 22.94 54.40 1.24
N SER A 14 21.66 54.05 1.07
CA SER A 14 21.15 52.76 1.54
C SER A 14 20.18 52.09 0.58
N ALA A 15 20.25 50.77 0.50
CA ALA A 15 19.31 49.93 -0.22
C ALA A 15 18.88 48.74 0.64
N THR A 16 17.67 48.23 0.43
CA THR A 16 17.13 47.08 1.18
C THR A 16 16.64 46.00 0.25
N LEU A 17 16.96 44.75 0.56
CA LEU A 17 16.47 43.56 -0.13
C LEU A 17 15.75 42.65 0.86
N SER A 18 14.57 42.16 0.50
CA SER A 18 13.81 41.22 1.32
C SER A 18 13.44 40.01 0.49
N PRO A 19 14.25 38.94 0.46
CA PRO A 19 13.97 37.78 -0.40
C PRO A 19 12.75 36.98 0.01
N ASN A 20 12.34 36.17 -0.98
CA ASN A 20 11.39 35.08 -0.84
C ASN A 20 12.03 33.83 -0.26
N ILE A 21 11.46 33.36 0.85
CA ILE A 21 11.99 32.21 1.59
C ILE A 21 10.98 31.08 1.54
N GLN A 22 11.31 30.06 0.76
CA GLN A 22 10.53 28.84 0.69
C GLN A 22 11.02 27.80 1.68
N LEU A 23 10.11 27.32 2.51
CA LEU A 23 10.35 26.25 3.47
C LEU A 23 9.46 25.06 3.08
N CYS A 24 10.08 23.95 2.67
CA CYS A 24 9.45 22.63 2.80
C CYS A 24 10.26 21.80 3.80
N ARG A 25 9.57 20.95 4.55
CA ARG A 25 10.17 19.87 5.35
C ARG A 25 9.63 18.51 4.93
N CYS A 26 9.64 18.27 3.63
CA CYS A 26 9.29 17.02 3.00
C CYS A 26 10.27 15.92 3.48
N VAL A 27 9.82 14.83 4.12
CA VAL A 27 10.71 13.72 4.55
C VAL A 27 10.92 12.72 3.41
N ASN A 28 9.82 12.20 2.85
CA ASN A 28 9.82 11.26 1.73
C ASN A 28 9.00 11.81 0.55
N GLY A 29 9.40 12.98 0.07
CA GLY A 29 8.67 13.68 -0.97
C GLY A 29 9.47 14.82 -1.56
N GLU A 30 8.98 15.35 -2.66
CA GLU A 30 9.56 16.51 -3.33
C GLU A 30 8.74 17.76 -3.01
N CYS A 31 9.45 18.87 -2.83
CA CYS A 31 8.83 20.16 -2.56
C CYS A 31 8.28 20.69 -3.88
N PHE A 32 7.01 21.10 -3.90
CA PHE A 32 6.44 21.74 -5.08
C PHE A 32 5.64 22.97 -4.69
N VAL A 33 5.46 23.86 -5.67
CA VAL A 33 4.54 24.99 -5.53
C VAL A 33 3.19 24.53 -6.08
N PRO A 34 2.13 24.48 -5.25
CA PRO A 34 0.84 23.96 -5.70
C PRO A 34 0.21 24.74 -6.87
N GLU A 35 0.67 25.96 -7.14
CA GLU A 35 0.10 26.89 -8.13
C GLU A 35 1.14 27.47 -9.12
N ALA A 36 2.17 26.70 -9.52
CA ALA A 36 3.02 27.12 -10.63
C ALA A 36 2.38 26.71 -11.98
N THR A 37 1.39 27.48 -12.44
CA THR A 37 0.91 27.35 -13.82
C THR A 37 1.92 27.98 -14.77
N SER A 38 2.09 27.40 -15.95
CA SER A 38 3.07 27.73 -17.00
C SER A 38 2.95 29.14 -17.60
N GLU A 39 2.12 30.02 -17.04
CA GLU A 39 1.96 31.42 -17.43
C GLU A 39 2.44 32.40 -16.35
N GLN A 40 2.89 31.92 -15.18
CA GLN A 40 3.50 32.71 -14.12
C GLN A 40 5.00 32.42 -13.97
N GLU A 41 5.75 32.58 -15.06
CA GLU A 41 7.18 32.88 -14.97
C GLU A 41 7.45 34.38 -14.67
N ALA A 42 6.41 35.18 -14.46
CA ALA A 42 6.55 36.61 -14.16
C ALA A 42 6.23 36.91 -12.69
N ALA A 43 7.26 37.40 -11.98
CA ALA A 43 7.25 38.08 -10.69
C ALA A 43 7.43 37.21 -9.43
N ILE A 44 8.69 36.96 -9.05
CA ILE A 44 9.03 36.75 -7.63
C ILE A 44 10.37 37.43 -7.26
N GLU A 45 10.54 38.70 -7.60
CA GLU A 45 11.46 39.53 -6.82
C GLU A 45 10.75 39.90 -5.50
N ASN A 46 11.25 39.40 -4.36
CA ASN A 46 10.82 39.75 -2.99
C ASN A 46 9.47 39.18 -2.45
N THR A 47 8.91 38.07 -2.94
CA THR A 47 7.65 37.50 -2.37
C THR A 47 7.93 36.55 -1.17
N PHE A 48 7.03 35.78 -0.57
CA PHE A 48 7.34 34.63 0.33
C PHE A 48 6.42 33.47 -0.07
N LEU A 49 6.93 32.27 -0.32
CA LEU A 49 6.15 31.14 -0.82
C LEU A 49 6.18 29.97 0.19
N VAL A 50 5.03 29.33 0.39
CA VAL A 50 4.92 28.10 1.18
C VAL A 50 4.85 26.93 0.21
N MET A 51 5.77 25.97 0.34
CA MET A 51 5.81 24.79 -0.50
C MET A 51 4.99 23.66 0.13
N SER A 52 4.36 22.85 -0.71
CA SER A 52 3.75 21.59 -0.29
C SER A 52 4.64 20.41 -0.65
N CYS A 53 4.35 19.24 -0.07
CA CYS A 53 5.04 18.00 -0.38
C CYS A 53 4.27 17.18 -1.41
N ASN A 54 4.91 16.84 -2.52
CA ASN A 54 4.47 15.74 -3.37
C ASN A 54 5.11 14.46 -2.83
N CYS A 55 4.34 13.61 -2.17
CA CYS A 55 4.88 12.43 -1.53
C CYS A 55 5.33 11.37 -2.55
N LEU A 56 6.48 10.75 -2.27
CA LEU A 56 6.90 9.55 -2.98
C LEU A 56 5.86 8.43 -2.76
N PHE A 57 5.84 7.47 -3.67
CA PHE A 57 5.01 6.27 -3.51
C PHE A 57 5.29 5.62 -2.16
N GLY A 58 4.23 5.18 -1.48
CA GLY A 58 4.35 4.58 -0.15
C GLY A 58 4.20 5.56 1.01
N TYR A 59 4.17 6.87 0.77
CA TYR A 59 4.07 7.88 1.81
C TYR A 59 2.83 8.76 1.68
N THR A 60 2.43 9.35 2.80
CA THR A 60 1.27 10.24 2.93
C THR A 60 1.52 11.27 4.05
N GLY A 61 0.54 12.15 4.25
CA GLY A 61 0.57 13.22 5.24
C GLY A 61 1.20 14.50 4.72
N GLU A 62 1.06 15.57 5.49
CA GLU A 62 1.47 16.94 5.11
C GLU A 62 2.97 17.04 4.78
N PHE A 63 3.80 16.26 5.48
CA PHE A 63 5.27 16.27 5.33
C PHE A 63 5.83 14.95 4.78
N CYS A 64 4.98 14.06 4.26
CA CYS A 64 5.37 12.73 3.77
C CYS A 64 6.14 11.90 4.80
N GLY A 65 5.80 12.05 6.08
CA GLY A 65 6.42 11.33 7.20
C GLY A 65 5.68 10.05 7.58
N GLU A 66 4.47 9.86 7.05
CA GLU A 66 3.62 8.72 7.37
C GLU A 66 3.67 7.72 6.22
N VAL A 67 3.75 6.43 6.55
CA VAL A 67 3.57 5.37 5.55
C VAL A 67 2.10 5.36 5.16
N ARG A 68 1.85 5.41 3.86
CA ARG A 68 0.50 5.32 3.30
C ARG A 68 -0.12 4.00 3.72
N ASP A 69 -1.33 4.07 4.28
CA ASP A 69 -2.12 2.88 4.57
C ASP A 69 -2.80 2.40 3.29
N PHE A 70 -2.21 1.38 2.68
CA PHE A 70 -2.76 0.71 1.50
C PHE A 70 -3.81 -0.35 1.88
N CYS A 71 -3.75 -0.84 3.12
CA CYS A 71 -4.65 -1.88 3.62
C CYS A 71 -6.03 -1.32 4.03
N ALA A 72 -6.07 -0.07 4.50
CA ALA A 72 -7.32 0.62 4.89
C ALA A 72 -8.07 1.27 3.71
N GLY A 73 -7.73 0.93 2.45
CA GLY A 73 -8.32 1.56 1.27
C GLY A 73 -9.86 1.55 1.25
N GLU A 74 -10.46 2.73 1.07
CA GLU A 74 -11.89 3.02 1.23
C GLU A 74 -12.85 2.33 0.22
N LEU A 75 -12.36 1.57 -0.77
CA LEU A 75 -13.22 0.95 -1.80
C LEU A 75 -12.93 -0.52 -2.10
N THR A 76 -11.66 -0.92 -2.19
CA THR A 76 -11.27 -2.32 -2.42
C THR A 76 -9.95 -2.63 -1.71
N PRO A 77 -9.96 -3.41 -0.61
CA PRO A 77 -8.75 -3.87 0.02
C PRO A 77 -7.86 -4.64 -0.99
N PRO A 78 -6.54 -4.46 -0.94
CA PRO A 78 -5.64 -5.02 -1.95
C PRO A 78 -5.42 -6.54 -1.77
N CYS A 79 -5.65 -7.06 -0.57
CA CYS A 79 -5.48 -8.46 -0.23
C CYS A 79 -6.82 -9.19 -0.13
N ASN A 80 -6.77 -10.52 -0.27
CA ASN A 80 -7.93 -11.36 -0.02
C ASN A 80 -8.38 -11.22 1.44
N PRO A 81 -9.70 -11.18 1.74
CA PRO A 81 -10.19 -11.07 3.12
C PRO A 81 -9.73 -12.19 4.07
N LEU A 82 -9.29 -13.33 3.54
CA LEU A 82 -8.79 -14.47 4.31
C LEU A 82 -7.35 -14.30 4.79
N VAL A 83 -6.63 -13.27 4.33
CA VAL A 83 -5.22 -13.06 4.69
C VAL A 83 -4.99 -11.70 5.36
N THR A 84 -3.93 -11.61 6.15
CA THR A 84 -3.49 -10.34 6.73
C THR A 84 -2.82 -9.46 5.67
N CYS A 85 -3.22 -8.19 5.61
CA CYS A 85 -2.56 -7.15 4.84
C CYS A 85 -1.57 -6.38 5.73
N ALA A 86 -0.36 -6.13 5.23
CA ALA A 86 0.66 -5.33 5.91
C ALA A 86 1.08 -4.15 5.03
N ASN A 87 1.13 -2.95 5.62
CA ASN A 87 1.64 -1.76 4.95
C ASN A 87 3.17 -1.78 4.88
N SER A 88 3.72 -1.27 3.78
CA SER A 88 5.16 -1.09 3.61
C SER A 88 5.46 0.18 2.81
N ALA A 89 6.69 0.70 2.92
CA ALA A 89 7.11 1.81 2.05
C ALA A 89 7.11 1.43 0.56
N ALA A 90 7.14 0.13 0.24
CA ALA A 90 7.00 -0.39 -1.13
C ALA A 90 5.54 -0.61 -1.55
N GLY A 91 4.54 -0.23 -0.73
CA GLY A 91 3.13 -0.46 -0.99
C GLY A 91 2.46 -1.28 0.10
N PHE A 92 1.99 -2.47 -0.26
CA PHE A 92 1.41 -3.44 0.67
C PHE A 92 2.02 -4.83 0.44
N MET A 93 1.88 -5.68 1.43
CA MET A 93 2.18 -7.10 1.34
C MET A 93 0.98 -7.90 1.85
N CYS A 94 0.55 -8.89 1.08
CA CYS A 94 -0.45 -9.85 1.50
C CYS A 94 0.20 -11.06 2.15
N GLY A 95 -0.42 -11.59 3.20
CA GLY A 95 -0.03 -12.87 3.78
C GLY A 95 -0.26 -14.04 2.83
N ASN A 96 0.24 -15.21 3.21
CA ASN A 96 -0.02 -16.45 2.49
C ASN A 96 -1.50 -16.84 2.64
N CYS A 97 -2.05 -17.51 1.62
CA CYS A 97 -3.37 -18.11 1.73
C CYS A 97 -3.41 -19.13 2.88
N PRO A 98 -4.53 -19.23 3.62
CA PRO A 98 -4.67 -20.22 4.68
C PRO A 98 -4.67 -21.65 4.11
N ASN A 99 -4.52 -22.65 4.98
CA ASN A 99 -4.58 -24.06 4.59
C ASN A 99 -5.91 -24.38 3.89
N GLY A 100 -5.86 -25.20 2.83
CA GLY A 100 -7.01 -25.51 1.98
C GLY A 100 -7.25 -24.46 0.88
N TYR A 101 -6.41 -23.42 0.79
CA TYR A 101 -6.47 -22.42 -0.27
C TYR A 101 -5.12 -22.28 -0.97
N GLU A 102 -5.17 -21.95 -2.26
CA GLU A 102 -4.01 -21.64 -3.08
C GLU A 102 -4.13 -20.24 -3.70
N GLY A 103 -2.96 -19.65 -4.02
CA GLY A 103 -2.89 -18.34 -4.65
C GLY A 103 -1.76 -17.49 -4.08
N ASN A 104 -1.88 -16.18 -4.27
CA ASN A 104 -0.83 -15.21 -3.97
C ASN A 104 -1.17 -14.26 -2.81
N GLY A 105 -2.23 -14.55 -2.04
CA GLY A 105 -2.70 -13.71 -0.93
C GLY A 105 -3.55 -12.52 -1.37
N GLN A 106 -3.42 -12.03 -2.61
CA GLN A 106 -4.42 -11.12 -3.20
C GLN A 106 -5.67 -11.88 -3.64
N ILE A 107 -5.43 -13.06 -4.20
CA ILE A 107 -6.45 -14.03 -4.57
C ILE A 107 -6.11 -15.31 -3.83
N CYS A 108 -7.08 -15.85 -3.10
CA CYS A 108 -7.04 -17.17 -2.50
C CYS A 108 -8.26 -17.93 -3.01
N SER A 109 -8.03 -18.96 -3.80
CA SER A 109 -9.04 -19.91 -4.25
C SER A 109 -8.95 -21.17 -3.43
N ASP A 110 -10.10 -21.79 -3.20
CA ASP A 110 -10.20 -23.11 -2.60
C ASP A 110 -9.38 -24.13 -3.41
N ILE A 111 -8.61 -24.98 -2.73
CA ILE A 111 -7.92 -26.10 -3.37
C ILE A 111 -8.94 -27.21 -3.52
N ASP A 112 -9.16 -27.70 -4.74
CA ASP A 112 -9.97 -28.89 -4.93
C ASP A 112 -9.09 -30.14 -4.78
N GLU A 113 -9.05 -30.70 -3.57
CA GLU A 113 -8.24 -31.89 -3.30
C GLU A 113 -8.72 -33.13 -4.07
N CYS A 114 -9.97 -33.14 -4.55
CA CYS A 114 -10.52 -34.23 -5.36
C CYS A 114 -10.05 -34.20 -6.82
N GLN A 115 -9.56 -33.06 -7.32
CA GLN A 115 -9.00 -32.93 -8.67
C GLN A 115 -7.47 -33.13 -8.71
N GLY A 116 -6.85 -33.42 -7.56
CA GLY A 116 -5.42 -33.69 -7.46
C GLY A 116 -4.99 -34.99 -8.14
N SER A 117 -3.70 -35.10 -8.46
CA SER A 117 -3.11 -36.32 -9.05
C SER A 117 -2.93 -37.47 -8.05
N GLN A 118 -3.04 -37.19 -6.75
CA GLN A 118 -3.00 -38.18 -5.68
C GLN A 118 -4.42 -38.48 -5.21
N THR A 119 -4.80 -39.75 -5.14
CA THR A 119 -6.10 -40.18 -4.60
C THR A 119 -6.16 -39.85 -3.11
N VAL A 120 -6.96 -38.85 -2.74
CA VAL A 120 -7.16 -38.43 -1.34
C VAL A 120 -8.20 -39.25 -0.59
N CYS A 121 -9.08 -39.93 -1.33
CA CYS A 121 -10.13 -40.83 -0.85
C CYS A 121 -10.04 -42.17 -1.58
N ASP A 122 -10.45 -43.25 -0.92
CA ASP A 122 -10.49 -44.59 -1.52
C ASP A 122 -11.59 -44.73 -2.58
N GLN A 123 -12.77 -44.15 -2.34
CA GLN A 123 -13.92 -44.30 -3.23
C GLN A 123 -14.50 -42.96 -3.69
N VAL A 124 -15.30 -42.29 -2.86
CA VAL A 124 -15.99 -41.04 -3.22
C VAL A 124 -15.27 -39.87 -2.58
N CYS A 125 -14.95 -38.84 -3.37
CA CYS A 125 -14.40 -37.58 -2.87
C CYS A 125 -15.37 -36.44 -3.13
N THR A 126 -15.65 -35.63 -2.11
CA THR A 126 -16.44 -34.41 -2.24
C THR A 126 -15.61 -33.22 -1.76
N ASN A 127 -15.30 -32.31 -2.67
CA ASN A 127 -14.62 -31.07 -2.32
C ASN A 127 -15.54 -30.15 -1.51
N THR A 128 -14.99 -29.46 -0.51
CA THR A 128 -15.70 -28.52 0.35
C THR A 128 -14.88 -27.26 0.53
N VAL A 129 -15.49 -26.16 0.97
CA VAL A 129 -14.70 -24.94 1.21
C VAL A 129 -13.69 -25.19 2.32
N SER A 130 -12.41 -24.97 2.02
CA SER A 130 -11.22 -25.15 2.86
C SER A 130 -10.82 -26.62 3.12
N SER A 131 -11.47 -27.62 2.52
CA SER A 131 -11.18 -29.05 2.78
C SER A 131 -11.93 -30.00 1.83
N TYR A 132 -11.95 -31.29 2.16
CA TYR A 132 -12.72 -32.31 1.46
C TYR A 132 -13.25 -33.36 2.45
N PHE A 133 -14.24 -34.15 2.01
CA PHE A 133 -14.70 -35.32 2.75
C PHE A 133 -14.77 -36.55 1.85
N CYS A 134 -14.37 -37.71 2.40
CA CYS A 134 -14.43 -38.99 1.72
C CYS A 134 -15.69 -39.77 2.08
N GLY A 135 -16.34 -40.34 1.07
CA GLY A 135 -17.48 -41.23 1.24
C GLY A 135 -17.22 -42.61 0.65
N CYS A 136 -18.05 -43.57 1.04
CA CYS A 136 -18.02 -44.93 0.53
C CYS A 136 -19.28 -45.23 -0.30
N ASN A 137 -19.13 -46.10 -1.29
CA ASN A 137 -20.25 -46.63 -2.06
C ASN A 137 -21.13 -47.53 -1.20
N ASP A 138 -22.35 -47.79 -1.67
CA ASP A 138 -23.32 -48.65 -0.98
C ASP A 138 -22.71 -50.02 -0.63
N GLY A 139 -22.82 -50.40 0.65
CA GLY A 139 -22.31 -51.67 1.18
C GLY A 139 -20.94 -51.59 1.84
N PHE A 140 -20.27 -50.44 1.81
CA PHE A 140 -19.01 -50.17 2.51
C PHE A 140 -19.21 -49.17 3.66
N SER A 141 -18.32 -49.20 4.64
CA SER A 141 -18.27 -48.24 5.75
C SER A 141 -16.96 -47.45 5.73
N LEU A 142 -17.04 -46.16 6.07
CA LEU A 142 -15.85 -45.30 6.18
C LEU A 142 -15.04 -45.70 7.42
N ASP A 143 -13.76 -45.96 7.22
CA ASP A 143 -12.83 -46.32 8.29
C ASP A 143 -12.41 -45.10 9.13
N SER A 144 -11.75 -45.36 10.26
CA SER A 144 -11.35 -44.32 11.24
C SER A 144 -10.31 -43.33 10.73
N ASP A 145 -9.69 -43.57 9.57
CA ASP A 145 -8.77 -42.64 8.93
C ASP A 145 -9.49 -41.60 8.04
N GLU A 146 -10.83 -41.67 7.98
CA GLU A 146 -11.72 -40.80 7.22
C GLU A 146 -11.43 -40.78 5.71
N ARG A 147 -10.74 -41.81 5.20
CA ARG A 147 -10.30 -41.87 3.79
C ARG A 147 -10.55 -43.23 3.14
N THR A 148 -10.44 -44.31 3.91
CA THR A 148 -10.55 -45.69 3.41
C THR A 148 -11.93 -46.29 3.67
N CYS A 149 -12.33 -47.24 2.83
CA CYS A 149 -13.64 -47.87 2.88
C CYS A 149 -13.51 -49.40 3.02
N SER A 150 -14.22 -49.99 3.99
CA SER A 150 -14.19 -51.42 4.28
C SER A 150 -15.55 -52.11 4.25
#